data_AF-A0ABD1AGG7-F1
#
_entry.id   AF-A0ABD1AGG7-F1
#
_cell.length_a   1.000
_cell.length_b   1.000
_cell.length_c   1.000
_cell.angle_alpha   90.00
_cell.angle_beta   90.00
_cell.angle_gamma   90.00
#
_symmetry.space_group_name_H-M   'P 1'
#
loop_
_entity.id
_entity.type
_entity.pdbx_description
1 polymer ?
#
loop_
_entity_poly.entity_id
_entity_poly.type
_entity_poly.pdbx_seq_one_letter_code
_entity_poly.pdbx_strand_id
1 'polypeptide(L)'
;MGKKGDKLALGTEFYTGYQFKQVVLEYALNKAKNIKQTRWDKTKLEFKCGIGGNCKWKVYCAYDKPSQKWIIKTRYESHSCSRNGKC
;
A
#
# COMPACT_ATOMS: atom_id res chain seq x y z
N MET A 1 9.22 14.12 -19.06
CA MET A 1 9.06 13.02 -18.08
C MET A 1 7.76 13.23 -17.31
N GLY A 2 6.68 12.52 -17.66
CA GLY A 2 5.39 12.67 -16.99
C GLY A 2 5.49 12.25 -15.52
N LYS A 3 5.07 13.13 -14.59
CA LYS A 3 4.95 12.80 -13.17
C LYS A 3 3.94 11.64 -13.05
N LYS A 4 4.41 10.41 -12.80
CA LYS A 4 3.54 9.29 -12.42
C LYS A 4 2.79 9.72 -11.16
N GLY A 5 1.47 9.89 -11.28
CA GLY A 5 0.60 10.15 -10.14
C GLY A 5 0.78 9.11 -9.05
N ASP A 6 0.57 9.51 -7.81
CA ASP A 6 0.74 8.67 -6.64
C ASP A 6 -0.33 7.58 -6.61
N LYS A 7 0.02 6.38 -7.11
CA LYS A 7 -0.89 5.24 -7.22
C LYS A 7 -1.36 4.69 -5.86
N LEU A 8 -0.83 5.19 -4.74
CA LEU A 8 -1.28 4.82 -3.38
C LEU A 8 -2.10 5.93 -2.71
N ALA A 9 -2.53 6.95 -3.45
CA ALA A 9 -3.39 8.02 -2.93
C ALA A 9 -4.72 7.48 -2.38
N LEU A 10 -5.24 8.14 -1.35
CA LEU A 10 -6.55 7.82 -0.78
C LEU A 10 -7.63 7.90 -1.85
N GLY A 11 -8.57 6.96 -1.87
CA GLY A 11 -9.64 6.89 -2.87
C GLY A 11 -9.21 6.29 -4.22
N THR A 12 -7.92 5.98 -4.43
CA THR A 12 -7.51 5.25 -5.64
C THR A 12 -8.22 3.91 -5.72
N GLU A 13 -8.73 3.61 -6.91
CA GLU A 13 -9.52 2.42 -7.18
C GLU A 13 -8.74 1.40 -8.03
N PHE A 14 -8.99 0.12 -7.78
CA PHE A 14 -8.46 -1.00 -8.54
C PHE A 14 -9.58 -1.98 -8.87
N TYR A 15 -9.46 -2.69 -9.98
CA TYR A 15 -10.43 -3.73 -10.34
C TYR A 15 -10.23 -4.99 -9.49
N THR A 16 -8.99 -5.28 -9.08
CA THR A 16 -8.66 -6.47 -8.30
C THR A 16 -7.71 -6.16 -7.14
N GLY A 17 -7.77 -6.97 -6.08
CA GLY A 17 -6.81 -6.91 -4.98
C GLY A 17 -5.38 -7.21 -5.44
N TYR A 18 -5.21 -7.95 -6.56
CA TYR A 18 -3.90 -8.22 -7.16
C TYR A 18 -3.27 -6.95 -7.73
N GLN A 19 -4.03 -6.12 -8.46
CA GLN A 19 -3.53 -4.83 -8.97
C GLN A 19 -3.05 -3.93 -7.82
N PHE A 20 -3.81 -3.88 -6.72
CA PHE A 20 -3.38 -3.17 -5.52
C PHE A 20 -2.05 -3.73 -4.96
N LYS A 21 -1.90 -5.05 -4.85
CA LYS A 21 -0.64 -5.68 -4.39
C LYS A 21 0.53 -5.34 -5.31
N GLN A 22 0.35 -5.34 -6.63
CA GLN A 22 1.39 -4.95 -7.58
C GLN A 22 1.84 -3.51 -7.38
N VAL A 23 0.91 -2.58 -7.15
CA VAL A 23 1.25 -1.17 -6.88
C VAL A 23 2.01 -1.02 -5.57
N VAL A 24 1.64 -1.76 -4.52
CA VAL A 24 2.40 -1.76 -3.24
C VAL A 24 3.80 -2.31 -3.44
N LEU A 25 3.96 -3.38 -4.25
CA LEU A 25 5.27 -3.95 -4.59
C LEU A 25 6.13 -2.96 -5.39
N GLU A 26 5.58 -2.32 -6.42
CA GLU A 26 6.26 -1.27 -7.18
C GLU A 26 6.73 -0.14 -6.26
N TYR A 27 5.90 0.29 -5.31
CA TYR A 27 6.27 1.30 -4.32
C TYR A 27 7.44 0.82 -3.45
N ALA A 28 7.37 -0.41 -2.92
CA ALA A 28 8.41 -0.99 -2.07
C ALA A 28 9.77 -1.05 -2.78
N LEU A 29 9.79 -1.51 -4.03
CA LEU A 29 10.99 -1.60 -4.86
C LEU A 29 11.54 -0.21 -5.20
N ASN A 30 10.72 0.69 -5.75
CA ASN A 30 11.16 2.03 -6.16
C ASN A 30 11.66 2.88 -4.99
N LYS A 31 11.09 2.69 -3.80
CA LYS A 31 11.47 3.42 -2.59
C LYS A 31 12.47 2.65 -1.71
N ALA A 32 12.87 1.44 -2.08
CA ALA A 32 13.69 0.53 -1.28
C ALA A 32 13.22 0.46 0.19
N LYS A 33 11.92 0.27 0.38
CA LYS A 33 11.26 0.17 1.70
C LYS A 33 10.85 -1.27 1.96
N ASN A 34 11.20 -1.79 3.13
CA ASN A 34 10.61 -3.05 3.60
C ASN A 34 9.15 -2.80 3.99
N ILE A 35 8.25 -3.53 3.35
CA ILE A 35 6.80 -3.48 3.54
C ILE A 35 6.31 -4.90 3.77
N LYS A 36 5.50 -5.07 4.81
CA LYS A 36 4.87 -6.34 5.16
C LYS A 36 3.37 -6.26 5.00
N GLN A 37 2.77 -7.36 4.54
CA GLN A 37 1.32 -7.52 4.57
C GLN A 37 0.88 -7.84 6.01
N THR A 38 -0.03 -7.05 6.57
CA THR A 38 -0.51 -7.22 7.95
C THR A 38 -1.97 -7.66 8.03
N ARG A 39 -2.72 -7.55 6.94
CA ARG A 39 -4.08 -8.08 6.83
C ARG A 39 -4.25 -8.78 5.49
N TRP A 40 -4.86 -9.96 5.53
CA TRP A 40 -5.20 -10.73 4.35
C TRP A 40 -6.59 -11.36 4.51
N ASP A 41 -7.60 -10.66 4.00
CA ASP A 41 -8.97 -11.15 3.93
C ASP A 41 -9.43 -11.20 2.47
N LYS A 42 -10.57 -11.88 2.21
CA LYS A 42 -11.17 -11.94 0.86
C LYS A 42 -11.51 -10.56 0.28
N THR A 43 -11.81 -9.58 1.13
CA THR A 43 -12.27 -8.24 0.73
C THR A 43 -11.44 -7.11 1.35
N LYS A 44 -10.36 -7.42 2.05
CA LYS A 44 -9.56 -6.41 2.78
C LYS A 44 -8.08 -6.79 2.74
N LEU A 45 -7.25 -5.80 2.46
CA LEU A 45 -5.80 -5.93 2.40
C LEU A 45 -5.16 -4.74 3.13
N GLU A 46 -4.17 -5.00 3.98
CA GLU A 46 -3.40 -3.97 4.66
C GLU A 46 -1.90 -4.27 4.54
N PHE A 47 -1.14 -3.23 4.28
CA PHE A 47 0.32 -3.25 4.31
C PHE A 47 0.84 -2.19 5.27
N LYS A 48 1.89 -2.53 6.01
CA LYS A 48 2.59 -1.64 6.95
C LYS A 48 4.08 -1.70 6.70
N CYS A 49 4.82 -0.74 7.24
CA CYS A 49 6.28 -0.81 7.22
C CYS A 49 6.77 -2.09 7.92
N GLY A 50 7.70 -2.80 7.28
CA GLY A 50 8.29 -4.03 7.80
C GLY A 50 9.17 -3.81 9.02
N ILE A 51 9.85 -2.66 9.10
CA ILE A 51 10.75 -2.31 10.22
C ILE A 51 9.98 -2.17 11.55
N GLY A 52 8.70 -1.75 11.50
CA GLY A 52 7.89 -1.57 12.69
C GLY A 52 8.30 -0.37 13.55
N GLY A 53 8.18 -0.51 14.87
CA GLY A 53 8.43 0.56 15.84
C GLY A 53 7.51 1.77 15.65
N ASN A 54 8.10 2.98 15.65
CA ASN A 54 7.38 4.24 15.50
C ASN A 54 7.04 4.60 14.04
N CYS A 55 7.31 3.70 13.08
CA CYS A 55 7.00 3.94 11.68
C CYS A 55 5.51 3.71 11.41
N LYS A 56 4.80 4.80 11.13
CA LYS A 56 3.34 4.80 10.92
C LYS A 56 2.92 4.53 9.48
N TRP A 57 3.88 4.34 8.56
CA TRP A 57 3.55 4.07 7.17
C TRP A 57 2.65 2.86 7.05
N LYS A 58 1.50 3.05 6.40
CA LYS A 58 0.53 2.00 6.13
C LYS A 58 -0.37 2.38 4.97
N VAL A 59 -0.88 1.37 4.30
CA VAL A 59 -1.95 1.50 3.32
C VAL A 59 -2.97 0.39 3.52
N TYR A 60 -4.24 0.75 3.50
CA TYR A 60 -5.35 -0.17 3.64
C TYR A 60 -6.30 -0.01 2.47
N CYS A 61 -6.62 -1.14 1.86
CA CYS A 61 -7.51 -1.25 0.71
C CYS A 61 -8.64 -2.24 1.03
N ALA A 62 -9.86 -1.90 0.65
CA ALA A 62 -11.01 -2.75 0.85
C ALA A 62 -11.88 -2.78 -0.40
N TYR A 63 -12.50 -3.93 -0.64
CA TYR A 63 -13.49 -4.10 -1.68
C TYR A 63 -14.78 -3.37 -1.31
N ASP A 64 -15.25 -2.56 -2.25
CA ASP A 64 -16.43 -1.74 -2.17
C ASP A 64 -17.51 -2.36 -3.05
N LYS A 65 -18.54 -2.96 -2.42
CA LYS A 65 -19.59 -3.70 -3.14
C LYS A 65 -20.38 -2.81 -4.12
N PRO A 66 -20.77 -1.56 -3.80
CA PRO A 66 -21.50 -0.72 -4.75
C PRO A 66 -20.73 -0.44 -6.04
N SER A 67 -19.44 -0.09 -5.92
CA SER A 67 -18.60 0.21 -7.09
C SER A 67 -17.96 -1.02 -7.74
N GLN A 68 -18.06 -2.19 -7.10
CA GLN A 68 -17.40 -3.44 -7.49
C GLN A 68 -15.88 -3.28 -7.65
N LYS A 69 -15.26 -2.37 -6.88
CA LYS A 69 -13.83 -2.03 -6.96
C LYS A 69 -13.14 -2.17 -5.61
N TRP A 70 -11.82 -2.27 -5.64
CA TRP A 70 -10.94 -2.18 -4.47
C TRP A 70 -10.49 -0.74 -4.29
N ILE A 71 -10.79 -0.13 -3.14
CA ILE A 71 -10.52 1.30 -2.90
C ILE A 71 -9.56 1.45 -1.72
N ILE A 72 -8.55 2.32 -1.86
CA ILE A 72 -7.69 2.72 -0.75
C ILE A 72 -8.51 3.56 0.24
N LYS A 73 -8.85 2.96 1.38
CA LYS A 73 -9.64 3.60 2.46
C LYS A 73 -8.76 4.25 3.52
N THR A 74 -7.47 3.92 3.59
CA THR A 74 -6.54 4.57 4.52
C THR A 74 -5.13 4.62 3.96
N ARG A 75 -4.47 5.75 4.15
CA ARG A 75 -3.09 5.99 3.74
C ARG A 75 -2.35 6.79 4.79
N TYR A 76 -1.17 6.32 5.17
CA TYR A 76 -0.16 7.08 5.91
C TYR A 76 1.13 7.03 5.10
N GLU A 77 1.50 8.16 4.50
CA GLU A 77 2.57 8.24 3.52
C GLU A 77 3.99 8.30 4.12
N SER A 78 4.11 8.78 5.35
CA SER A 78 5.41 9.09 5.94
C SER A 78 6.05 7.84 6.56
N HIS A 79 7.27 7.54 6.14
CA HIS A 79 8.17 6.63 6.85
C HIS A 79 9.08 7.43 7.77
N SER A 80 9.12 7.10 9.06
CA SER A 80 10.14 7.60 10.00
C SER A 80 11.38 6.69 10.05
N CYS A 81 11.36 5.55 9.35
CA CYS A 81 12.44 4.58 9.33
C CYS A 81 13.44 4.82 8.18
N SER A 82 14.72 4.59 8.47
CA SER A 82 15.79 4.53 7.46
C SER A 82 15.59 3.36 6.49
N ARG A 83 16.15 3.44 5.28
CA ARG A 83 16.22 2.29 4.36
C ARG A 83 17.16 1.25 4.98
N ASN A 84 16.71 0.02 5.21
CA ASN A 84 17.55 -1.01 5.85
C ASN A 84 18.03 -2.14 4.91
N GLY A 85 17.60 -2.14 3.64
CA GLY A 85 18.04 -3.13 2.64
C GLY A 85 17.75 -4.60 2.96
N LYS A 86 17.01 -4.92 4.04
CA LYS A 86 16.64 -6.28 4.42
C LYS A 86 15.22 -6.55 3.94
N CYS A 87 15.03 -7.61 3.16
CA CYS A 87 13.73 -8.16 2.79
C CYS A 87 13.19 -9.02 3.94
#